data_AF-A0A429G2N8-F1
#
_entry.id   AF-A0A429G2N8-F1
#
_cell.length_a   1.000
_cell.length_b   1.000
_cell.length_c   1.000
_cell.angle_alpha   90.00
_cell.angle_beta   90.00
_cell.angle_gamma   90.00
#
_symmetry.space_group_name_H-M   'P 1'
#
loop_
_entity.id
_entity.type
_entity.pdbx_description
1 polymer ?
#
loop_
_entity_poly.entity_id
_entity_poly.type
_entity_poly.pdbx_seq_one_letter_code
_entity_poly.pdbx_strand_id
1 'polypeptide(L)'
;MCIELSVGSPWLDTVDQEHIPLRISNSCDREILVELEVTGPQGTIQKVSRKIPGNSSQELDIVMDIYLKKVVIKGKWKDEDWKEIPEVEVILR
;
A
#
# COMPACT_ATOMS: atom_id res chain seq x y z
N MET A 1 -2.73 -5.27 16.42
CA MET A 1 -2.43 -4.22 15.42
C MET A 1 -3.77 -3.70 14.92
N CYS A 2 -4.03 -2.38 14.92
CA CYS A 2 -5.34 -1.87 14.48
C CYS A 2 -5.41 -1.55 12.98
N ILE A 3 -4.25 -1.48 12.32
CA ILE A 3 -4.15 -1.24 10.89
C ILE A 3 -3.79 -2.55 10.22
N GLU A 4 -4.48 -2.87 9.13
CA GLU A 4 -4.17 -4.01 8.28
C GLU A 4 -4.02 -3.53 6.85
N LEU A 5 -2.99 -4.03 6.16
CA LEU A 5 -2.76 -3.81 4.74
C LEU A 5 -2.93 -5.15 4.04
N SER A 6 -3.83 -5.20 3.07
CA SER A 6 -4.02 -6.36 2.20
C SER A 6 -3.77 -5.98 0.75
N VAL A 7 -3.12 -6.88 0.02
CA VAL A 7 -2.81 -6.72 -1.41
C VAL A 7 -3.73 -7.65 -2.20
N GLY A 8 -4.40 -7.09 -3.21
CA GLY A 8 -5.18 -7.83 -4.19
C GLY A 8 -4.29 -8.51 -5.22
N SER A 9 -4.91 -9.11 -6.24
CA SER A 9 -4.17 -9.68 -7.36
C SER A 9 -3.74 -8.57 -8.33
N PRO A 10 -2.44 -8.42 -8.64
CA PRO A 10 -1.98 -7.50 -9.66
C PRO A 10 -2.51 -7.87 -11.05
N TRP A 11 -2.74 -6.86 -11.88
CA TRP A 11 -3.27 -6.99 -13.24
C TRP A 11 -2.72 -5.90 -14.16
N LEU A 12 -2.73 -6.17 -15.47
CA LEU A 12 -2.33 -5.22 -16.50
C LEU A 12 -3.56 -4.57 -17.13
N ASP A 13 -3.51 -3.26 -17.36
CA ASP A 13 -4.56 -2.55 -18.08
C ASP A 13 -4.40 -2.63 -19.61
N THR A 14 -5.21 -1.88 -20.35
CA THR A 14 -5.20 -1.90 -21.83
C THR A 14 -3.95 -1.28 -22.45
N VAL A 15 -3.11 -0.60 -21.67
CA VAL A 15 -1.85 0.00 -22.12
C VAL A 15 -0.64 -0.65 -21.40
N ASP A 16 -0.83 -1.86 -20.88
CA ASP A 16 0.19 -2.66 -20.19
C ASP A 16 0.79 -1.97 -18.95
N GLN A 17 0.00 -1.14 -18.25
CA GLN A 17 0.37 -0.63 -16.94
C GLN A 17 0.02 -1.65 -15.85
N GLU A 18 0.92 -1.85 -14.90
CA GLU A 18 0.70 -2.77 -13.78
C GLU A 18 -0.11 -2.06 -12.69
N HIS A 19 -1.27 -2.63 -12.36
CA HIS A 19 -2.14 -2.20 -11.28
C HIS A 19 -2.02 -3.15 -10.10
N ILE A 20 -1.74 -2.61 -8.92
CA ILE A 20 -1.64 -3.35 -7.66
C ILE A 20 -2.75 -2.84 -6.73
N PRO A 21 -3.89 -3.55 -6.66
CA PRO A 21 -4.97 -3.19 -5.76
C PRO A 21 -4.52 -3.38 -4.30
N LEU A 22 -4.79 -2.40 -3.48
CA LEU A 22 -4.50 -2.40 -2.05
C LEU A 22 -5.74 -2.02 -1.26
N ARG A 23 -5.88 -2.60 -0.08
CA ARG A 23 -6.88 -2.20 0.89
C ARG A 23 -6.22 -1.98 2.24
N ILE A 24 -6.45 -0.80 2.81
CA ILE A 24 -6.03 -0.43 4.15
C ILE A 24 -7.27 -0.46 5.04
N SER A 25 -7.27 -1.30 6.07
CA SER A 25 -8.34 -1.37 7.06
C SER A 25 -7.88 -0.71 8.36
N ASN A 26 -8.65 0.27 8.84
CA ASN A 26 -8.46 0.90 10.13
C ASN A 26 -9.53 0.43 11.11
N SER A 27 -9.13 -0.46 12.03
CA SER A 27 -9.98 -0.94 13.13
C SER A 27 -9.79 -0.13 14.42
N CYS A 28 -8.99 0.95 14.40
CA CYS A 28 -9.00 1.93 15.48
C CYS A 28 -10.30 2.75 15.42
N ASP A 29 -10.74 3.30 16.55
CA ASP A 29 -11.95 4.14 16.68
C ASP A 29 -11.73 5.61 16.25
N ARG A 30 -10.52 5.93 15.79
CA ARG A 30 -10.09 7.27 15.37
C ARG A 30 -9.50 7.27 13.96
N GLU A 31 -9.50 8.45 13.34
CA GLU A 31 -8.76 8.68 12.10
C GLU A 31 -7.25 8.56 12.35
N ILE A 32 -6.56 7.87 11.45
CA ILE A 32 -5.10 7.69 11.51
C ILE A 32 -4.46 8.00 10.16
N LEU A 33 -3.24 8.53 10.19
CA LEU A 33 -2.44 8.79 8.99
C LEU A 33 -1.61 7.55 8.66
N VAL A 34 -1.75 7.02 7.46
CA VAL A 34 -0.96 5.92 6.91
C VAL A 34 -0.06 6.46 5.81
N GLU A 35 1.22 6.09 5.86
CA GLU A 35 2.19 6.28 4.79
C GLU A 35 2.60 4.91 4.26
N LEU A 36 2.42 4.70 2.95
CA LEU A 36 2.91 3.54 2.23
C LEU A 36 4.07 3.93 1.33
N GLU A 37 5.04 3.05 1.19
CA GLU A 37 6.16 3.17 0.28
C GLU A 37 6.28 1.90 -0.55
N VAL A 38 6.27 2.06 -1.88
CA VAL A 38 6.53 0.97 -2.81
C VAL A 38 7.97 1.07 -3.26
N THR A 39 8.68 -0.04 -3.12
CA THR A 39 10.09 -0.15 -3.47
C THR A 39 10.31 -1.25 -4.49
N GLY A 40 11.18 -0.99 -5.44
CA GLY A 40 11.68 -1.96 -6.40
C GLY A 40 13.20 -2.10 -6.30
N PRO A 41 13.81 -2.87 -7.22
CA PRO A 41 15.26 -3.10 -7.22
C PRO A 41 16.10 -1.81 -7.31
N GLN A 42 15.56 -0.76 -7.93
CA GLN A 42 16.24 0.54 -8.11
C GLN A 42 15.96 1.55 -6.99
N GLY A 43 15.21 1.16 -5.95
CA GLY A 43 14.84 2.02 -4.83
C GLY A 43 13.34 2.31 -4.76
N THR A 44 12.98 3.42 -4.14
CA THR A 44 11.58 3.81 -3.97
C THR A 44 10.95 4.21 -5.31
N ILE A 45 9.84 3.56 -5.66
CA ILE A 45 9.06 3.83 -6.87
C ILE A 45 8.00 4.89 -6.56
N GLN A 46 7.28 4.73 -5.46
CA GLN A 46 6.17 5.61 -5.10
C GLN A 46 6.00 5.69 -3.58
N LYS A 47 5.51 6.84 -3.10
CA LYS A 47 5.03 7.02 -1.72
C LYS A 47 3.58 7.49 -1.76
N VAL A 48 2.77 6.96 -0.87
CA VAL A 48 1.34 7.30 -0.73
C VAL A 48 1.09 7.68 0.72
N SER A 49 0.36 8.77 0.94
CA SER A 49 -0.06 9.21 2.27
C SER A 49 -1.58 9.40 2.30
N ARG A 50 -2.25 8.75 3.25
CA ARG A 50 -3.72 8.73 3.36
C ARG A 50 -4.18 8.79 4.81
N LYS A 51 -5.23 9.55 5.06
CA LYS A 51 -5.98 9.55 6.31
C LYS A 51 -7.12 8.54 6.19
N ILE A 52 -7.13 7.55 7.09
CA ILE A 52 -8.14 6.50 7.10
C ILE A 52 -9.05 6.73 8.30
N PRO A 53 -10.35 7.01 8.11
CA PRO A 53 -11.29 7.15 9.22
C PRO A 53 -11.33 5.92 10.13
N GLY A 54 -11.69 6.12 11.39
CA GLY A 54 -11.85 5.02 12.34
C GLY A 54 -12.95 4.05 11.91
N ASN A 55 -12.75 2.76 12.20
CA ASN A 55 -13.66 1.68 11.84
C ASN A 55 -14.05 1.66 10.35
N SER A 56 -13.08 1.96 9.48
CA SER A 56 -13.31 2.03 8.04
C SER A 56 -12.16 1.39 7.25
N SER A 57 -12.43 1.06 6.00
CA SER A 57 -11.42 0.61 5.04
C SER A 57 -11.39 1.53 3.83
N GLN A 58 -10.20 1.75 3.27
CA GLN A 58 -10.04 2.42 1.99
C GLN A 58 -9.32 1.51 1.01
N GLU A 59 -9.84 1.52 -0.21
CA GLU A 59 -9.20 0.88 -1.36
C GLU A 59 -8.36 1.93 -2.10
N LEU A 60 -7.20 1.49 -2.56
CA LEU A 60 -6.29 2.30 -3.35
C LEU A 60 -5.62 1.41 -4.37
N ASP A 61 -5.29 1.99 -5.51
CA ASP A 61 -4.67 1.26 -6.60
C ASP A 61 -3.31 1.91 -6.90
N ILE A 62 -2.28 1.09 -6.91
CA ILE A 62 -0.92 1.51 -7.25
C ILE A 62 -0.71 1.18 -8.71
N VAL A 63 -0.58 2.22 -9.52
CA VAL A 63 -0.38 2.11 -10.97
C VAL A 63 1.08 2.38 -11.27
N MET A 64 1.70 1.45 -11.98
CA MET A 64 3.11 1.50 -12.35
C MET A 64 3.29 1.36 -13.86
N ASP A 65 4.04 2.29 -14.43
CA ASP A 65 4.43 2.32 -15.85
C ASP A 65 5.84 1.71 -16.08
N ILE A 66 6.25 0.81 -15.19
CA ILE A 66 7.57 0.16 -15.24
C ILE A 66 7.42 -1.36 -15.13
N TYR A 67 8.12 -2.08 -16.00
CA TYR A 67 8.13 -3.54 -16.01
C TYR A 67 9.07 -4.09 -14.95
N LEU A 68 8.52 -4.45 -13.80
CA LEU A 68 9.23 -5.11 -12.71
C LEU A 68 8.62 -6.49 -12.45
N LYS A 69 9.43 -7.46 -12.00
CA LYS A 69 8.94 -8.79 -11.61
C LYS A 69 8.36 -8.83 -10.19
N LYS A 70 8.79 -7.90 -9.35
CA LYS A 70 8.48 -7.87 -7.92
C LYS A 70 8.66 -6.47 -7.37
N VAL A 71 7.77 -6.11 -6.45
CA VAL A 71 7.90 -4.93 -5.59
C VAL A 71 7.69 -5.31 -4.12
N VAL A 72 8.17 -4.45 -3.23
CA VAL A 72 7.93 -4.56 -1.78
C VAL A 72 7.18 -3.31 -1.33
N ILE A 73 6.07 -3.53 -0.64
CA ILE A 73 5.22 -2.47 -0.10
C ILE A 73 5.45 -2.41 1.39
N LYS A 74 5.97 -1.29 1.86
CA LYS A 74 6.19 -1.00 3.27
C LYS A 74 5.17 0.02 3.71
N GLY A 75 4.73 -0.08 4.96
CA GLY A 75 3.79 0.87 5.52
C GLY A 75 4.20 1.31 6.91
N LYS A 76 3.77 2.50 7.29
CA LYS A 76 3.77 2.96 8.67
C LYS A 76 2.53 3.81 8.90
N TRP A 77 2.09 3.88 10.13
CA TRP A 77 0.97 4.71 10.52
C TRP A 77 1.32 5.54 11.74
N LYS A 78 0.72 6.72 11.82
CA LYS A 78 0.96 7.69 12.89
C LYS A 78 -0.18 7.66 13.88
N ASP A 79 0.20 7.41 15.13
CA ASP A 79 -0.65 7.51 16.29
C ASP A 79 -0.12 8.62 17.21
N GLU A 80 0.32 8.28 18.43
CA GLU A 80 1.24 9.09 19.22
C GLU A 80 2.67 9.05 18.63
N ASP A 81 3.13 7.84 18.28
CA ASP A 81 4.39 7.57 17.59
C ASP A 81 4.14 6.88 16.23
N TRP A 82 5.18 6.84 15.39
CA TRP A 82 5.16 6.05 14.15
C TRP A 82 5.28 4.56 14.46
N LYS A 83 4.38 3.77 13.89
CA LYS A 83 4.34 2.32 14.01
C LYS A 83 4.40 1.69 12.63
N GLU A 84 5.20 0.63 12.48
CA GLU A 84 5.36 -0.06 11.19
C GLU A 84 4.17 -0.99 10.90
N ILE A 85 3.87 -1.13 9.61
CA ILE A 85 2.97 -2.14 9.05
C ILE A 85 3.89 -3.21 8.44
N PRO A 86 3.60 -4.51 8.64
CA PRO A 86 4.35 -5.59 8.01
C PRO A 86 4.50 -5.36 6.51
N GLU A 87 5.72 -5.51 6.01
CA GLU A 87 5.99 -5.38 4.58
C GLU A 87 5.36 -6.53 3.81
N VAL A 88 4.89 -6.23 2.60
CA VAL A 88 4.29 -7.22 1.71
C VAL A 88 5.08 -7.27 0.41
N GLU A 89 5.49 -8.47 0.04
CA GLU A 89 6.10 -8.73 -1.25
C GLU A 89 5.02 -9.04 -2.29
N VAL A 90 5.08 -8.35 -3.42
CA VAL A 90 4.10 -8.51 -4.50
C VAL A 90 4.83 -8.99 -5.74
N ILE A 91 4.44 -10.16 -6.23
CA ILE A 91 4.93 -10.69 -7.51
C ILE A 91 4.02 -10.12 -8.61
N LEU A 92 4.65 -9.47 -9.57
CA LEU A 92 3.98 -8.84 -10.71
C LEU A 92 3.97 -9.80 -11.90
N ARG A 93 3.10 -9.53 -12.88
CA ARG A 93 2.91 -10.42 -14.03
C ARG A 93 3.98 -10.31 -15.10
#